data_AF-Q4S012-F1
#
_entry.id   AF-Q4S012-F1
#
_cell.length_a   1.000
_cell.length_b   1.000
_cell.length_c   1.000
_cell.angle_alpha   90.00
_cell.angle_beta   90.00
_cell.angle_gamma   90.00
#
_symmetry.space_group_name_H-M   'P 1'
#
loop_
_entity.id
_entity.type
_entity.pdbx_description
1 polymer ?
#
loop_
_entity_poly.entity_id
_entity_poly.type
_entity_poly.pdbx_seq_one_letter_code
_entity_poly.pdbx_strand_id
1 'polypeptide(L)'
;VFFGFYRRGSLDLPCLNMPLLYLAGILSILLLSFILVVRRTIVGYKHTWMLRKRYNMNVSYKIFCGWDFTIQDSDSASLKRGCIRNDLKLLLEEQRFSMRVAQRKLGQKVRLYLLRFFLNVLVLSLLGGAFYLIFFAINTSMKKTAYQGVIKLVFEYLPPVTITFVNLLLPHIFRKISTFEDYSFTMQINSTLVRSIFLKLASLGIYLMGETALRAHVLLPFQCRENRLGKEMYKLSIFNFLATICNAFLFNFPRKFLQEACPSSLLARLSGQQRFLIPFNVLDLVYGQTVSWMGVYYCPLLPLIGTVTLIVTFYIKKVTVLWCCRPEQRMFRASNSSVLFHFMLLLGLIMAAVTLGF
;
A
#
# COMPACT_ATOMS: atom_id res chain seq x y z
N VAL A 1 18.15 -20.78 -2.03
CA VAL A 1 19.54 -20.44 -1.66
C VAL A 1 19.47 -19.22 -0.76
N PHE A 2 20.04 -19.27 0.45
CA PHE A 2 20.09 -18.15 1.39
C PHE A 2 21.53 -17.65 1.54
N PHE A 3 21.74 -16.45 2.10
CA PHE A 3 23.07 -15.88 2.31
C PHE A 3 24.07 -16.86 2.94
N GLY A 4 23.64 -17.65 3.93
CA GLY A 4 24.51 -18.64 4.61
C GLY A 4 25.03 -19.79 3.73
N PHE A 5 24.58 -19.89 2.47
CA PHE A 5 25.09 -20.84 1.49
C PHE A 5 26.44 -20.40 0.88
N TYR A 6 26.71 -19.09 0.80
CA TYR A 6 27.91 -18.55 0.17
C TYR A 6 29.09 -18.56 1.16
N ARG A 7 29.80 -19.68 1.26
CA ARG A 7 31.09 -19.75 1.98
C ARG A 7 32.26 -19.37 1.08
N ARG A 8 33.40 -19.02 1.69
CA ARG A 8 34.67 -18.76 0.98
C ARG A 8 35.02 -20.00 0.14
N GLY A 9 35.23 -19.83 -1.17
CA GLY A 9 35.56 -20.93 -2.09
C GLY A 9 34.38 -21.66 -2.75
N SER A 10 33.12 -21.23 -2.58
CA SER A 10 31.94 -21.93 -3.13
C SER A 10 31.86 -22.05 -4.68
N LEU A 11 32.76 -21.37 -5.41
CA LEU A 11 32.86 -21.41 -6.89
C LEU A 11 34.30 -21.73 -7.34
N ASP A 12 35.10 -22.39 -6.49
CA ASP A 12 36.49 -22.80 -6.79
C ASP A 12 37.43 -21.65 -7.22
N LEU A 13 37.16 -20.42 -6.74
CA LEU A 13 38.04 -19.25 -6.90
C LEU A 13 38.74 -18.93 -5.57
N PRO A 14 40.06 -19.16 -5.44
CA PRO A 14 40.76 -19.10 -4.15
C PRO A 14 40.90 -17.68 -3.57
N CYS A 15 40.88 -16.64 -4.42
CA CYS A 15 41.07 -15.25 -4.00
C CYS A 15 39.77 -14.45 -3.80
N LEU A 16 38.60 -15.02 -4.14
CA LEU A 16 37.34 -14.28 -4.16
C LEU A 16 36.55 -14.46 -2.86
N ASN A 17 36.45 -13.39 -2.07
CA ASN A 17 35.59 -13.33 -0.88
C ASN A 17 34.12 -13.17 -1.28
N MET A 18 33.45 -14.29 -1.58
CA MET A 18 32.04 -14.33 -2.00
C MET A 18 31.06 -13.58 -1.08
N PRO A 19 31.17 -13.65 0.26
CA PRO A 19 30.28 -12.88 1.14
C PRO A 19 30.41 -11.36 0.96
N LEU A 20 31.63 -10.88 0.71
CA LEU A 20 31.92 -9.46 0.50
C LEU A 20 31.39 -8.99 -0.86
N LEU A 21 31.57 -9.80 -1.90
CA LEU A 21 31.03 -9.52 -3.23
C LEU A 21 29.50 -9.47 -3.21
N TYR A 22 28.86 -10.40 -2.49
CA TYR A 22 27.42 -10.42 -2.30
C TYR A 22 26.93 -9.17 -1.56
N LEU A 23 27.57 -8.82 -0.44
CA LEU A 23 27.26 -7.60 0.31
C LEU A 23 27.40 -6.34 -0.56
N ALA A 24 28.51 -6.23 -1.31
CA ALA A 24 28.76 -5.13 -2.23
C ALA A 24 27.67 -5.04 -3.31
N GLY A 25 27.30 -6.17 -3.92
CA GLY A 25 26.23 -6.24 -4.92
C GLY A 25 24.89 -5.74 -4.37
N ILE A 26 24.54 -6.11 -3.14
CA ILE A 26 23.29 -5.68 -2.52
C ILE A 26 23.30 -4.21 -2.11
N LEU A 27 24.43 -3.72 -1.57
CA LEU A 27 24.62 -2.30 -1.32
C LEU A 27 24.52 -1.49 -2.61
N SER A 28 25.09 -1.97 -3.72
CA SER A 28 24.95 -1.33 -5.03
C SER A 28 23.49 -1.30 -5.51
N ILE A 29 22.74 -2.40 -5.36
CA ILE A 29 21.31 -2.45 -5.72
C ILE A 29 20.49 -1.44 -4.89
N LEU A 30 20.74 -1.36 -3.57
CA LEU A 30 20.02 -0.45 -2.69
C LEU A 30 20.38 1.01 -2.97
N LEU A 31 21.65 1.32 -3.22
CA LEU A 31 22.10 2.66 -3.58
C LEU A 31 21.53 3.10 -4.94
N LEU A 32 21.52 2.21 -5.93
CA LEU A 32 20.88 2.48 -7.23
C LEU A 32 19.37 2.69 -7.06
N SER A 33 18.70 1.85 -6.27
CA SER A 33 17.28 2.01 -5.95
C SER A 33 17.00 3.35 -5.25
N PHE A 34 17.87 3.76 -4.33
CA PHE A 34 17.77 5.05 -3.64
C PHE A 34 17.86 6.21 -4.62
N ILE A 35 18.89 6.23 -5.48
CA ILE A 35 19.08 7.27 -6.49
C ILE A 35 17.87 7.35 -7.43
N LEU A 36 17.36 6.20 -7.89
CA LEU A 36 16.19 6.14 -8.77
C LEU A 36 14.92 6.68 -8.08
N VAL A 37 14.68 6.30 -6.82
CA VAL A 37 13.53 6.77 -6.03
C VAL A 37 13.64 8.27 -5.79
N VAL A 38 14.81 8.79 -5.38
CA VAL A 38 15.02 10.23 -5.16
C VAL A 38 14.80 11.01 -6.46
N ARG A 39 15.38 10.56 -7.58
CA ARG A 39 15.18 11.20 -8.89
C ARG A 39 13.71 11.23 -9.29
N ARG A 40 13.00 10.11 -9.14
CA ARG A 40 11.55 10.03 -9.42
C ARG A 40 10.74 10.93 -8.49
N THR A 41 11.12 11.02 -7.21
CA THR A 41 10.49 11.91 -6.24
C THR A 41 10.61 13.37 -6.65
N ILE A 42 11.82 13.81 -7.05
CA ILE A 42 12.07 15.18 -7.52
C ILE A 42 11.24 15.50 -8.77
N VAL A 43 11.25 14.60 -9.76
CA VAL A 43 10.46 14.76 -10.98
C VAL A 43 8.96 14.79 -10.69
N GLY A 44 8.47 13.88 -9.84
CA GLY A 44 7.08 13.84 -9.40
C GLY A 44 6.66 15.10 -8.64
N TYR A 45 7.54 15.62 -7.78
CA TYR A 45 7.30 16.86 -7.06
C TYR A 45 7.25 18.07 -8.01
N LYS A 46 8.17 18.15 -8.98
CA LYS A 46 8.16 19.18 -10.03
C LYS A 46 6.86 19.16 -10.83
N HIS A 47 6.41 17.99 -11.28
CA HIS A 47 5.11 17.84 -11.97
C HIS A 47 3.94 18.28 -11.09
N THR A 48 3.94 17.89 -9.82
CA THR A 48 2.89 18.26 -8.87
C THR A 48 2.84 19.76 -8.60
N TRP A 49 4.01 20.39 -8.46
CA TRP A 49 4.13 21.83 -8.29
C TRP A 49 3.67 22.60 -9.53
N MET A 50 4.07 22.16 -10.73
CA MET A 50 3.60 22.75 -11.99
C MET A 50 2.09 22.61 -12.16
N LEU A 51 1.54 21.45 -11.83
CA LEU A 51 0.09 21.21 -11.83
C LEU A 51 -0.61 22.12 -10.83
N ARG A 52 -0.10 22.28 -9.61
CA ARG A 52 -0.60 23.23 -8.60
C ARG A 52 -0.62 24.67 -9.11
N LYS A 53 0.43 25.12 -9.80
CA LYS A 53 0.47 26.44 -10.45
C LYS A 53 -0.62 26.57 -11.53
N ARG A 54 -0.81 25.54 -12.36
CA ARG A 54 -1.88 25.47 -13.38
C ARG A 54 -3.29 25.41 -12.76
N TYR A 55 -3.44 24.93 -11.54
CA TYR A 55 -4.72 24.93 -10.81
C TYR A 55 -5.04 26.28 -10.16
N ASN A 56 -4.05 27.12 -9.93
CA ASN A 56 -4.24 28.49 -9.44
C ASN A 56 -4.56 29.48 -10.58
N MET A 57 -4.64 29.01 -11.83
CA MET A 57 -5.13 29.80 -12.94
C MET A 57 -6.65 29.95 -12.85
N ASN A 58 -7.14 31.14 -13.17
CA ASN A 58 -8.57 31.45 -13.18
C ASN A 58 -9.36 30.40 -13.98
N VAL A 59 -10.54 30.04 -13.47
CA VAL A 59 -11.47 29.10 -14.11
C VAL A 59 -11.70 29.46 -15.58
N SER A 60 -11.70 30.76 -15.90
CA SER A 60 -11.77 31.30 -17.26
C SER A 60 -10.72 30.69 -18.20
N TYR A 61 -9.46 30.58 -17.79
CA TYR A 61 -8.41 29.99 -18.63
C TYR A 61 -8.69 28.52 -18.95
N LYS A 62 -9.23 27.75 -17.99
CA LYS A 62 -9.58 26.34 -18.23
C LYS A 62 -10.74 26.17 -19.21
N ILE A 63 -11.72 27.08 -19.15
CA ILE A 63 -12.88 27.06 -20.05
C ILE A 63 -12.46 27.45 -21.47
N PHE A 64 -11.71 28.55 -21.62
CA PHE A 64 -11.38 29.10 -22.94
C PHE A 64 -10.13 28.46 -23.58
N CYS A 65 -9.13 28.09 -22.78
CA CYS A 65 -7.85 27.56 -23.27
C CYS A 65 -7.62 26.09 -22.90
N GLY A 66 -8.65 25.38 -22.41
CA GLY A 66 -8.54 23.97 -22.02
C GLY A 66 -8.60 22.99 -23.19
N TRP A 67 -9.19 23.40 -24.32
CA TRP A 67 -9.29 22.59 -25.52
C TRP A 67 -7.96 22.56 -26.28
N ASP A 68 -7.66 21.41 -26.88
CA ASP A 68 -6.50 21.23 -27.74
C ASP A 68 -6.97 21.08 -29.18
N PHE A 69 -6.72 22.10 -29.99
CA PHE A 69 -7.17 22.16 -31.38
C PHE A 69 -6.34 21.28 -32.33
N THR A 70 -5.27 20.66 -31.84
CA THR A 70 -4.44 19.75 -32.63
C THR A 70 -4.99 18.32 -32.68
N ILE A 71 -6.06 18.03 -31.92
CA ILE A 71 -6.70 16.71 -31.88
C ILE A 71 -7.51 16.50 -33.17
N GLN A 72 -7.07 15.56 -34.00
CA GLN A 72 -7.76 15.17 -35.24
C GLN A 72 -8.65 13.93 -35.05
N ASP A 73 -8.30 13.07 -34.09
CA ASP A 73 -9.01 11.82 -33.82
C ASP A 73 -10.28 12.03 -32.97
N SER A 74 -11.39 11.42 -33.40
CA SER A 74 -12.70 11.58 -32.76
C SER A 74 -12.77 10.93 -31.37
N ASP A 75 -12.08 9.79 -31.19
CA ASP A 75 -12.03 9.10 -29.90
C ASP A 75 -11.24 9.93 -28.88
N SER A 76 -10.07 10.43 -29.29
CA SER A 76 -9.24 11.33 -28.50
C SER A 76 -9.96 12.64 -28.15
N ALA A 77 -10.75 13.19 -29.06
CA ALA A 77 -11.58 14.37 -28.81
C ALA A 77 -12.67 14.09 -27.76
N SER A 78 -13.32 12.92 -27.86
CA SER A 78 -14.33 12.48 -26.88
C SER A 78 -13.73 12.31 -25.47
N LEU A 79 -12.52 11.75 -25.39
CA LEU A 79 -11.77 11.59 -24.15
C LEU A 79 -11.37 12.95 -23.57
N LYS A 80 -10.82 13.85 -24.39
CA LYS A 80 -10.44 15.21 -23.97
C LYS A 80 -11.65 15.98 -23.42
N ARG A 81 -12.80 15.89 -24.10
CA ARG A 81 -14.06 16.47 -23.63
C ARG A 81 -14.49 15.86 -22.28
N GLY A 82 -14.35 14.55 -22.12
CA GLY A 82 -14.58 13.85 -20.86
C GLY A 82 -13.66 14.34 -19.73
N CYS A 83 -12.36 14.50 -20.01
CA CYS A 83 -11.37 15.06 -19.09
C CYS A 83 -11.74 16.46 -18.60
N ILE A 84 -12.04 17.37 -19.52
CA ILE A 84 -12.41 18.76 -19.20
C ILE A 84 -13.70 18.79 -18.37
N ARG A 85 -14.73 18.02 -18.77
CA ARG A 85 -15.99 17.93 -18.02
C ARG A 85 -15.78 17.46 -16.59
N ASN A 86 -14.94 16.45 -16.39
CA ASN A 86 -14.70 15.88 -15.06
C ASN A 86 -13.85 16.82 -14.18
N ASP A 87 -12.86 17.50 -14.76
CA ASP A 87 -12.07 18.52 -14.05
C ASP A 87 -12.95 19.71 -13.61
N LEU A 88 -13.84 20.20 -14.48
CA LEU A 88 -14.79 21.26 -14.14
C LEU A 88 -15.78 20.82 -13.04
N LYS A 89 -16.32 19.61 -13.12
CA LYS A 89 -17.18 19.05 -12.06
C LYS A 89 -16.44 19.01 -10.72
N LEU A 90 -15.18 18.58 -10.72
CA LEU A 90 -14.38 18.49 -9.51
C LEU A 90 -14.11 19.88 -8.90
N LEU A 91 -13.79 20.88 -9.73
CA LEU A 91 -13.62 22.26 -9.30
C LEU A 91 -14.91 22.83 -8.68
N LEU A 92 -16.06 22.62 -9.32
CA LEU A 92 -17.35 23.07 -8.81
C LEU A 92 -17.71 22.39 -7.48
N GLU A 93 -17.42 21.09 -7.34
CA GLU A 93 -17.61 20.38 -6.07
C GLU A 93 -16.70 20.92 -4.96
N GLU A 94 -15.44 21.23 -5.26
CA GLU A 94 -14.49 21.82 -4.32
C GLU A 94 -14.94 23.23 -3.88
N GLN A 95 -15.38 24.07 -4.82
CA GLN A 95 -15.95 25.40 -4.53
C GLN A 95 -17.21 25.32 -3.67
N ARG A 96 -18.16 24.44 -4.03
CA ARG A 96 -19.38 24.20 -3.23
C ARG A 96 -19.05 23.70 -1.83
N PHE A 97 -18.02 22.89 -1.67
CA PHE A 97 -17.57 22.46 -0.36
C PHE A 97 -17.01 23.62 0.46
N SER A 98 -16.14 24.45 -0.12
CA SER A 98 -15.57 25.63 0.53
C SER A 98 -16.64 26.63 0.98
N MET A 99 -17.63 26.92 0.12
CA MET A 99 -18.78 27.76 0.50
C MET A 99 -19.57 27.16 1.67
N ARG A 100 -19.85 25.85 1.62
CA ARG A 100 -20.52 25.16 2.74
C ARG A 100 -19.72 25.19 4.03
N VAL A 101 -18.38 25.21 3.98
CA VAL A 101 -17.52 25.32 5.17
C VAL A 101 -17.55 26.75 5.72
N ALA A 102 -17.55 27.77 4.86
CA ALA A 102 -17.63 29.17 5.26
C ALA A 102 -18.99 29.52 5.91
N GLN A 103 -20.08 28.91 5.43
CA GLN A 103 -21.44 29.14 5.94
C GLN A 103 -21.81 28.32 7.20
N ARG A 104 -20.89 27.55 7.80
CA ARG A 104 -21.22 26.71 8.96
C ARG A 104 -21.43 27.54 10.22
N LYS A 105 -22.57 27.32 10.88
CA LYS A 105 -22.84 27.88 12.22
C LYS A 105 -21.89 27.28 13.26
N LEU A 106 -21.60 28.04 14.32
CA LEU A 106 -20.63 27.68 15.36
C LEU A 106 -21.00 26.35 16.07
N GLY A 107 -22.29 26.11 16.36
CA GLY A 107 -22.75 24.84 16.94
C GLY A 107 -22.54 23.62 16.03
N GLN A 108 -22.74 23.77 14.71
CA GLN A 108 -22.45 22.69 13.75
C GLN A 108 -20.94 22.42 13.65
N LYS A 109 -20.13 23.47 13.77
CA LYS A 109 -18.67 23.38 13.80
C LYS A 109 -18.21 22.60 15.04
N VAL A 110 -18.70 22.95 16.24
CA VAL A 110 -18.40 22.22 17.48
C VAL A 110 -18.79 20.75 17.39
N ARG A 111 -20.02 20.44 16.96
CA ARG A 111 -20.48 19.05 16.77
C ARG A 111 -19.57 18.26 15.84
N LEU A 112 -19.12 18.87 14.74
CA LEU A 112 -18.22 18.23 13.80
C LEU A 112 -16.82 17.99 14.39
N TYR A 113 -16.26 18.96 15.12
CA TYR A 113 -14.96 18.78 15.76
C TYR A 113 -15.00 17.69 16.84
N LEU A 114 -16.08 17.60 17.62
CA LEU A 114 -16.30 16.50 18.56
C LEU A 114 -16.42 15.15 17.86
N LEU A 115 -17.19 15.06 16.77
CA LEU A 115 -17.28 13.85 15.96
C LEU A 115 -15.90 13.44 15.43
N ARG A 116 -15.13 14.39 14.90
CA ARG A 116 -13.76 14.13 14.42
C ARG A 116 -12.83 13.67 15.53
N PHE A 117 -12.94 14.25 16.72
CA PHE A 117 -12.16 13.80 17.87
C PHE A 117 -12.45 12.33 18.18
N PHE A 118 -13.73 11.95 18.32
CA PHE A 118 -14.12 10.57 18.56
C PHE A 118 -13.67 9.61 17.44
N LEU A 119 -13.83 10.00 16.17
CA LEU A 119 -13.40 9.18 15.04
C LEU A 119 -11.88 9.00 14.98
N ASN A 120 -11.09 10.02 15.33
CA ASN A 120 -9.64 9.89 15.39
C ASN A 120 -9.18 9.04 16.57
N VAL A 121 -9.85 9.13 17.73
CA VAL A 121 -9.62 8.22 18.88
C VAL A 121 -9.92 6.78 18.47
N LEU A 122 -11.01 6.53 17.73
CA LEU A 122 -11.33 5.22 17.18
C LEU A 122 -10.23 4.72 16.22
N VAL A 123 -9.71 5.57 15.34
CA VAL A 123 -8.60 5.21 14.44
C VAL A 123 -7.34 4.83 15.22
N LEU A 124 -7.00 5.60 16.26
CA LEU A 124 -5.85 5.29 17.13
C LEU A 124 -6.05 3.96 17.87
N SER A 125 -7.25 3.69 18.36
CA SER A 125 -7.60 2.41 18.99
C SER A 125 -7.48 1.24 18.01
N LEU A 126 -7.96 1.39 16.78
CA LEU A 126 -7.82 0.36 15.73
C LEU A 126 -6.34 0.10 15.36
N LEU A 127 -5.53 1.15 15.28
CA LEU A 127 -4.08 1.02 15.05
C LEU A 127 -3.39 0.31 16.22
N GLY A 128 -3.67 0.73 17.46
CA GLY A 128 -3.12 0.09 18.66
C GLY A 128 -3.53 -1.38 18.77
N GLY A 129 -4.81 -1.69 18.52
CA GLY A 129 -5.32 -3.06 18.51
C GLY A 129 -4.69 -3.93 17.43
N ALA A 130 -4.45 -3.38 16.23
CA ALA A 130 -3.72 -4.05 15.17
C ALA A 130 -2.28 -4.39 15.58
N PHE A 131 -1.56 -3.43 16.17
CA PHE A 131 -0.18 -3.63 16.63
C PHE A 131 -0.10 -4.64 17.78
N TYR A 132 -1.03 -4.56 18.73
CA TYR A 132 -1.16 -5.53 19.81
C TYR A 132 -1.43 -6.94 19.27
N LEU A 133 -2.34 -7.08 18.30
CA LEU A 133 -2.67 -8.38 17.70
C LEU A 133 -1.47 -8.99 16.98
N ILE A 134 -0.68 -8.19 16.26
CA ILE A 134 0.56 -8.63 15.61
C ILE A 134 1.58 -9.07 16.66
N PHE A 135 1.81 -8.28 17.70
CA PHE A 135 2.73 -8.63 18.79
C PHE A 135 2.29 -9.91 19.52
N PHE A 136 1.00 -10.06 19.78
CA PHE A 136 0.42 -11.26 20.36
C PHE A 136 0.61 -12.49 19.45
N ALA A 137 0.41 -12.34 18.14
CA ALA A 137 0.66 -13.40 17.16
C ALA A 137 2.12 -13.86 17.16
N ILE A 138 3.08 -12.93 17.22
CA ILE A 138 4.52 -13.21 17.31
C ILE A 138 4.84 -13.98 18.60
N ASN A 139 4.37 -13.50 19.75
CA ASN A 139 4.58 -14.17 21.04
C ASN A 139 3.97 -15.57 21.08
N THR A 140 2.79 -15.74 20.48
CA THR A 140 2.11 -17.04 20.42
C THR A 140 2.85 -18.01 19.51
N SER A 141 3.35 -17.53 18.36
CA SER A 141 4.21 -18.30 17.45
C SER A 141 5.47 -18.82 18.15
N MET A 142 5.97 -18.06 19.14
CA MET A 142 7.15 -18.42 19.92
C MET A 142 6.91 -19.44 21.02
N LYS A 143 5.81 -19.30 21.77
CA LYS A 143 5.56 -20.14 22.97
C LYS A 143 5.08 -21.56 22.63
N LYS A 144 4.56 -21.78 21.42
CA LYS A 144 3.84 -23.02 21.06
C LYS A 144 4.56 -23.89 20.03
N THR A 145 5.89 -23.80 19.97
CA THR A 145 6.76 -24.66 19.14
C THR A 145 6.80 -26.14 19.57
N ALA A 146 6.19 -26.48 20.70
CA ALA A 146 6.17 -27.84 21.26
C ALA A 146 5.08 -28.76 20.69
N TYR A 147 4.10 -28.24 19.93
CA TYR A 147 3.08 -29.07 19.29
C TYR A 147 3.60 -29.72 17.99
N GLN A 148 3.16 -30.94 17.70
CA GLN A 148 3.50 -31.66 16.47
C GLN A 148 2.40 -31.55 15.40
N GLY A 149 2.77 -31.73 14.13
CA GLY A 149 1.85 -31.79 13.00
C GLY A 149 1.29 -30.43 12.54
N VAL A 150 0.03 -30.42 12.08
CA VAL A 150 -0.66 -29.27 11.47
C VAL A 150 -0.72 -28.06 12.41
N ILE A 151 -0.83 -28.29 13.72
CA ILE A 151 -0.94 -27.25 14.75
C ILE A 151 0.32 -26.37 14.76
N LYS A 152 1.51 -26.96 14.53
CA LYS A 152 2.77 -26.21 14.45
C LYS A 152 2.78 -25.25 13.26
N LEU A 153 2.30 -25.71 12.10
CA LEU A 153 2.23 -24.88 10.89
C LEU A 153 1.29 -23.69 11.10
N VAL A 154 0.12 -23.90 11.71
CA VAL A 154 -0.83 -22.82 11.99
C VAL A 154 -0.19 -21.72 12.84
N PHE A 155 0.52 -22.07 13.91
CA PHE A 155 1.21 -21.09 14.75
C PHE A 155 2.43 -20.45 14.10
N GLU A 156 3.11 -21.16 13.18
CA GLU A 156 4.24 -20.62 12.42
C GLU A 156 3.80 -19.56 11.40
N TYR A 157 2.66 -19.75 10.74
CA TYR A 157 2.12 -18.80 9.76
C TYR A 157 1.17 -17.76 10.37
N LEU A 158 0.88 -17.84 11.66
CA LEU A 158 -0.03 -16.92 12.33
C LEU A 158 0.40 -15.44 12.18
N PRO A 159 1.67 -15.03 12.44
CA PRO A 159 2.07 -13.63 12.29
C PRO A 159 1.89 -13.05 10.87
N PRO A 160 2.40 -13.68 9.78
CA PRO A 160 2.20 -13.14 8.44
C PRO A 160 0.73 -13.14 8.00
N VAL A 161 -0.07 -14.13 8.43
CA VAL A 161 -1.53 -14.14 8.21
C VAL A 161 -2.19 -12.94 8.89
N THR A 162 -1.88 -12.69 10.17
CA THR A 162 -2.43 -11.58 10.94
C THR A 162 -2.06 -10.22 10.32
N ILE A 163 -0.79 -10.01 9.96
CA ILE A 163 -0.32 -8.77 9.32
C ILE A 163 -1.08 -8.53 8.01
N THR A 164 -1.18 -9.57 7.18
CA THR A 164 -1.84 -9.49 5.88
C THR A 164 -3.34 -9.21 6.02
N PHE A 165 -4.01 -9.87 6.97
CA PHE A 165 -5.43 -9.66 7.25
C PHE A 165 -5.70 -8.22 7.70
N VAL A 166 -4.93 -7.72 8.67
CA VAL A 166 -5.05 -6.34 9.17
C VAL A 166 -4.77 -5.33 8.06
N ASN A 167 -3.72 -5.53 7.27
CA ASN A 167 -3.35 -4.64 6.16
C ASN A 167 -4.36 -4.65 5.01
N LEU A 168 -5.20 -5.68 4.89
CA LEU A 168 -6.31 -5.75 3.93
C LEU A 168 -7.59 -5.11 4.51
N LEU A 169 -7.93 -5.41 5.76
CA LEU A 169 -9.20 -5.01 6.37
C LEU A 169 -9.23 -3.53 6.80
N LEU A 170 -8.19 -3.06 7.49
CA LEU A 170 -8.19 -1.73 8.10
C LEU A 170 -8.29 -0.57 7.09
N PRO A 171 -7.63 -0.58 5.92
CA PRO A 171 -7.81 0.47 4.92
C PRO A 171 -9.27 0.64 4.47
N HIS A 172 -10.04 -0.46 4.41
CA HIS A 172 -11.48 -0.40 4.13
C HIS A 172 -12.27 0.26 5.26
N ILE A 173 -11.92 -0.03 6.52
CA ILE A 173 -12.53 0.59 7.70
C ILE A 173 -12.16 2.07 7.78
N PHE A 174 -10.89 2.43 7.62
CA PHE A 174 -10.42 3.82 7.60
C PHE A 174 -11.14 4.64 6.54
N ARG A 175 -11.40 4.06 5.36
CA ARG A 175 -12.20 4.72 4.32
C ARG A 175 -13.61 5.02 4.79
N LYS A 176 -14.29 4.07 5.43
CA LYS A 176 -15.63 4.29 6.00
C LYS A 176 -15.59 5.36 7.08
N ILE A 177 -14.61 5.32 7.99
CA ILE A 177 -14.42 6.35 9.02
C ILE A 177 -14.24 7.73 8.38
N SER A 178 -13.39 7.84 7.36
CA SER A 178 -13.12 9.14 6.74
C SER A 178 -14.31 9.72 5.97
N THR A 179 -15.24 8.88 5.50
CA THR A 179 -16.51 9.37 4.97
C THR A 179 -17.40 10.04 6.01
N PHE A 180 -17.26 9.69 7.31
CA PHE A 180 -17.98 10.34 8.41
C PHE A 180 -17.30 11.62 8.92
N GLU A 181 -16.02 11.84 8.62
CA GLU A 181 -15.28 13.02 9.09
C GLU A 181 -15.63 14.33 8.32
N ASP A 182 -16.50 14.23 7.31
CA ASP A 182 -16.93 15.32 6.41
C ASP A 182 -15.76 16.18 5.90
N TYR A 183 -14.65 15.54 5.53
CA TYR A 183 -13.55 16.19 4.82
C TYR A 183 -13.89 16.37 3.33
N SER A 184 -13.12 17.20 2.61
CA SER A 184 -13.19 17.21 1.15
C SER A 184 -12.77 15.85 0.60
N PHE A 185 -13.28 15.45 -0.57
CA PHE A 185 -13.01 14.13 -1.15
C PHE A 185 -11.50 13.82 -1.27
N THR A 186 -10.70 14.79 -1.72
CA THR A 186 -9.23 14.67 -1.80
C THR A 186 -8.59 14.45 -0.42
N MET A 187 -9.07 15.17 0.59
CA MET A 187 -8.56 15.05 1.95
C MET A 187 -8.99 13.73 2.61
N GLN A 188 -10.19 13.23 2.32
CA GLN A 188 -10.64 11.90 2.78
C GLN A 188 -9.70 10.80 2.24
N ILE A 189 -9.41 10.82 0.94
CA ILE A 189 -8.50 9.84 0.33
C ILE A 189 -7.08 9.98 0.89
N ASN A 190 -6.54 11.21 0.98
CA ASN A 190 -5.19 11.39 1.52
C ASN A 190 -5.06 10.99 2.99
N SER A 191 -6.03 11.33 3.84
CA SER A 191 -6.03 10.94 5.25
C SER A 191 -6.08 9.42 5.41
N THR A 192 -6.92 8.74 4.62
CA THR A 192 -6.99 7.27 4.63
C THR A 192 -5.72 6.60 4.10
N LEU A 193 -5.08 7.18 3.09
CA LEU A 193 -3.77 6.73 2.61
C LEU A 193 -2.70 6.88 3.68
N VAL A 194 -2.59 8.03 4.35
CA VAL A 194 -1.61 8.25 5.42
C VAL A 194 -1.78 7.24 6.55
N ARG A 195 -3.01 7.03 7.03
CA ARG A 195 -3.34 6.01 8.05
C ARG A 195 -2.94 4.59 7.60
N SER A 196 -3.15 4.28 6.32
CA SER A 196 -2.82 2.97 5.75
C SER A 196 -1.31 2.77 5.53
N ILE A 197 -0.59 3.82 5.11
CA ILE A 197 0.87 3.83 5.00
C ILE A 197 1.49 3.59 6.38
N PHE A 198 1.03 4.33 7.39
CA PHE A 198 1.48 4.17 8.77
C PHE A 198 1.25 2.75 9.28
N LEU A 199 0.05 2.20 9.09
CA LEU A 199 -0.27 0.82 9.46
C LEU A 199 0.68 -0.21 8.80
N LYS A 200 0.88 -0.10 7.48
CA LYS A 200 1.71 -1.06 6.72
C LYS A 200 3.18 -1.00 7.11
N LEU A 201 3.73 0.19 7.32
CA LEU A 201 5.14 0.36 7.71
C LEU A 201 5.38 0.00 9.17
N ALA A 202 4.49 0.42 10.08
CA ALA A 202 4.59 0.07 11.49
C ALA A 202 4.38 -1.44 11.73
N SER A 203 3.42 -2.08 11.04
CA SER A 203 3.23 -3.54 11.14
C SER A 203 4.48 -4.30 10.69
N LEU A 204 5.10 -3.88 9.57
CA LEU A 204 6.34 -4.45 9.09
C LEU A 204 7.50 -4.22 10.07
N GLY A 205 7.62 -3.00 10.63
CA GLY A 205 8.62 -2.67 11.64
C GLY A 205 8.49 -3.50 12.93
N ILE A 206 7.28 -3.60 13.49
CA ILE A 206 7.00 -4.42 14.69
C ILE A 206 7.35 -5.89 14.44
N TYR A 207 7.00 -6.41 13.26
CA TYR A 207 7.31 -7.78 12.91
C TYR A 207 8.82 -8.03 12.82
N LEU A 208 9.56 -7.14 12.14
CA LEU A 208 11.02 -7.22 12.07
C LEU A 208 11.67 -7.14 13.45
N MET A 209 11.24 -6.19 14.29
CA MET A 209 11.76 -6.04 15.65
C MET A 209 11.43 -7.24 16.53
N GLY A 210 10.25 -7.84 16.38
CA GLY A 210 9.88 -9.07 17.08
C GLY A 210 10.76 -10.26 16.67
N GLU A 211 11.04 -10.41 15.38
CA GLU A 211 11.90 -11.48 14.88
C GLU A 211 13.38 -11.32 15.28
N THR A 212 13.89 -10.09 15.39
CA THR A 212 15.29 -9.84 15.77
C THR A 212 15.49 -9.75 17.27
N ALA A 213 14.72 -8.94 18.00
CA ALA A 213 14.97 -8.67 19.42
C ALA A 213 14.36 -9.74 20.34
N LEU A 214 13.08 -10.08 20.13
CA LEU A 214 12.36 -10.99 21.03
C LEU A 214 12.79 -12.45 20.84
N ARG A 215 13.14 -12.81 19.61
CA ARG A 215 13.57 -14.16 19.23
C ARG A 215 15.05 -14.45 19.51
N ALA A 216 15.90 -13.42 19.55
CA ALA A 216 17.30 -13.55 19.99
C ALA A 216 17.41 -13.88 21.48
N HIS A 217 16.48 -13.42 22.32
CA HIS A 217 16.49 -13.71 23.76
C HIS A 217 16.10 -15.16 24.11
N VAL A 218 15.41 -15.89 23.24
CA VAL A 218 14.77 -17.19 23.56
C VAL A 218 15.43 -18.37 22.85
N LEU A 219 16.12 -18.19 21.72
CA LEU A 219 16.70 -19.29 20.92
C LEU A 219 18.24 -19.33 21.03
N LEU A 220 18.79 -20.54 21.23
CA LEU A 220 20.24 -20.81 21.27
C LEU A 220 20.96 -20.36 19.97
N PRO A 221 22.24 -19.95 20.06
CA PRO A 221 22.99 -19.19 19.03
C PRO A 221 23.37 -19.97 17.76
N PHE A 222 22.93 -21.22 17.60
CA PHE A 222 23.39 -22.13 16.54
C PHE A 222 22.63 -22.01 15.21
N GLN A 223 21.68 -21.09 15.07
CA GLN A 223 20.91 -20.93 13.83
C GLN A 223 21.15 -19.54 13.21
N CYS A 224 21.63 -19.52 11.96
CA CYS A 224 21.92 -18.28 11.23
C CYS A 224 20.68 -17.38 11.15
N ARG A 225 20.76 -16.21 11.81
CA ARG A 225 19.71 -15.19 11.92
C ARG A 225 19.21 -14.73 10.54
N GLU A 226 20.13 -14.64 9.58
CA GLU A 226 19.89 -14.20 8.21
C GLU A 226 18.93 -15.12 7.46
N ASN A 227 19.14 -16.44 7.56
CA ASN A 227 18.30 -17.42 6.88
C ASN A 227 16.88 -17.42 7.46
N ARG A 228 16.74 -17.13 8.75
CA ARG A 228 15.43 -17.01 9.41
C ARG A 228 14.67 -15.80 8.90
N LEU A 229 15.30 -14.63 8.89
CA LEU A 229 14.68 -13.38 8.39
C LEU A 229 14.26 -13.52 6.91
N GLY A 230 15.08 -14.18 6.09
CA GLY A 230 14.73 -14.47 4.70
C GLY A 230 13.48 -15.35 4.54
N LYS A 231 13.31 -16.36 5.39
CA LYS A 231 12.11 -17.20 5.40
C LYS A 231 10.87 -16.38 5.77
N GLU A 232 10.96 -15.52 6.77
CA GLU A 232 9.84 -14.68 7.20
C GLU A 232 9.43 -13.65 6.13
N MET A 233 10.40 -12.99 5.47
CA MET A 233 10.11 -12.09 4.35
C MET A 233 9.48 -12.82 3.16
N TYR A 234 9.91 -14.05 2.88
CA TYR A 234 9.31 -14.90 1.86
C TYR A 234 7.84 -15.23 2.18
N LYS A 235 7.54 -15.62 3.43
CA LYS A 235 6.17 -15.87 3.89
C LYS A 235 5.30 -14.62 3.69
N LEU A 236 5.73 -13.45 4.15
CA LEU A 236 5.02 -12.19 3.98
C LEU A 236 4.72 -11.87 2.50
N SER A 237 5.69 -12.07 1.61
CA SER A 237 5.52 -11.83 0.17
C SER A 237 4.43 -12.72 -0.43
N ILE A 238 4.42 -14.02 -0.10
CA ILE A 238 3.39 -14.96 -0.54
C ILE A 238 2.02 -14.58 0.02
N PHE A 239 1.91 -14.29 1.32
CA PHE A 239 0.63 -13.93 1.90
C PHE A 239 0.07 -12.62 1.33
N ASN A 240 0.93 -11.64 1.02
CA ASN A 240 0.50 -10.42 0.33
C ASN A 240 -0.04 -10.71 -1.08
N PHE A 241 0.61 -11.60 -1.82
CA PHE A 241 0.12 -12.06 -3.12
C PHE A 241 -1.21 -12.83 -3.01
N LEU A 242 -1.30 -13.76 -2.06
CA LEU A 242 -2.51 -14.52 -1.79
C LEU A 242 -3.67 -13.60 -1.39
N ALA A 243 -3.42 -12.58 -0.56
CA ALA A 243 -4.44 -11.60 -0.21
C ALA A 243 -4.93 -10.79 -1.40
N THR A 244 -4.07 -10.54 -2.39
CA THR A 244 -4.47 -9.89 -3.65
C THR A 244 -5.43 -10.79 -4.45
N ILE A 245 -5.13 -12.10 -4.52
CA ILE A 245 -6.01 -13.11 -5.12
C ILE A 245 -7.33 -13.18 -4.36
N CYS A 246 -7.29 -13.36 -3.03
CA CYS A 246 -8.47 -13.43 -2.19
C CYS A 246 -9.35 -12.17 -2.33
N ASN A 247 -8.75 -10.97 -2.34
CA ASN A 247 -9.49 -9.73 -2.56
C ASN A 247 -10.21 -9.73 -3.91
N ALA A 248 -9.55 -10.18 -4.99
CA ALA A 248 -10.20 -10.29 -6.30
C ALA A 248 -11.36 -11.30 -6.26
N PHE A 249 -11.07 -12.57 -5.96
CA PHE A 249 -12.01 -13.69 -6.12
C PHE A 249 -13.06 -13.83 -5.02
N LEU A 250 -12.75 -13.50 -3.76
CA LEU A 250 -13.67 -13.66 -2.64
C LEU A 250 -14.45 -12.40 -2.30
N PHE A 251 -13.97 -11.22 -2.71
CA PHE A 251 -14.65 -9.96 -2.40
C PHE A 251 -15.15 -9.23 -3.65
N ASN A 252 -14.31 -9.01 -4.66
CA ASN A 252 -14.72 -8.21 -5.82
C ASN A 252 -15.69 -8.96 -6.74
N PHE A 253 -15.39 -10.20 -7.11
CA PHE A 253 -16.28 -11.01 -7.97
C PHE A 253 -17.63 -11.33 -7.32
N PRO A 254 -17.71 -11.82 -6.07
CA PRO A 254 -18.99 -12.15 -5.45
C PRO A 254 -19.86 -10.92 -5.23
N ARG A 255 -19.25 -9.77 -4.94
CA ARG A 255 -19.97 -8.49 -4.85
C ARG A 255 -20.59 -8.08 -6.18
N LYS A 256 -19.91 -8.31 -7.30
CA LYS A 256 -20.44 -8.04 -8.63
C LYS A 256 -21.59 -8.99 -8.97
N PHE A 257 -21.38 -10.28 -8.74
CA PHE A 257 -22.41 -11.32 -8.93
C PHE A 257 -23.68 -11.02 -8.11
N LEU A 258 -23.52 -10.63 -6.83
CA LEU A 258 -24.64 -10.31 -5.95
C LEU A 258 -25.44 -9.08 -6.41
N GLN A 259 -24.78 -8.11 -7.05
CA GLN A 259 -25.44 -6.93 -7.62
C GLN A 259 -26.26 -7.25 -8.87
N GLU A 260 -25.85 -8.26 -9.64
CA GLU A 260 -26.52 -8.67 -10.87
C GLU A 260 -27.64 -9.68 -10.59
N ALA A 261 -27.37 -10.66 -9.73
CA ALA A 261 -28.33 -11.73 -9.41
C ALA A 261 -29.46 -11.24 -8.48
N CYS A 262 -29.16 -10.42 -7.47
CA CYS A 262 -30.13 -10.04 -6.42
C CYS A 262 -30.12 -8.53 -6.13
N PRO A 263 -30.59 -7.68 -7.06
CA PRO A 263 -30.55 -6.22 -6.93
C PRO A 263 -31.42 -5.69 -5.77
N SER A 264 -32.46 -6.44 -5.36
CA SER A 264 -33.39 -6.08 -4.27
C SER A 264 -32.87 -6.42 -2.86
N SER A 265 -31.76 -7.17 -2.75
CA SER A 265 -31.23 -7.57 -1.44
C SER A 265 -30.61 -6.40 -0.67
N LEU A 266 -30.83 -6.36 0.65
CA LEU A 266 -30.19 -5.37 1.54
C LEU A 266 -28.66 -5.41 1.40
N LEU A 267 -28.10 -6.60 1.18
CA LEU A 267 -26.67 -6.82 0.97
C LEU A 267 -26.16 -6.16 -0.32
N ALA A 268 -26.89 -6.23 -1.43
CA ALA A 268 -26.52 -5.52 -2.66
C ALA A 268 -26.55 -3.99 -2.45
N ARG A 269 -27.55 -3.48 -1.73
CA ARG A 269 -27.70 -2.05 -1.41
C ARG A 269 -26.61 -1.55 -0.45
N LEU A 270 -26.22 -2.35 0.54
CA LEU A 270 -25.21 -2.00 1.55
C LEU A 270 -23.79 -2.12 1.00
N SER A 271 -23.55 -3.11 0.13
CA SER A 271 -22.26 -3.32 -0.52
C SER A 271 -21.96 -2.19 -1.50
N GLY A 272 -22.95 -1.69 -2.25
CA GLY A 272 -22.78 -0.52 -3.14
C GLY A 272 -21.83 -0.80 -4.32
N GLN A 273 -21.77 0.09 -5.31
CA GLN A 273 -20.98 -0.13 -6.53
C GLN A 273 -19.47 -0.08 -6.25
N GLN A 274 -18.72 -1.05 -6.80
CA GLN A 274 -17.27 -1.11 -6.68
C GLN A 274 -16.61 -0.11 -7.64
N ARG A 275 -15.67 0.66 -7.07
CA ARG A 275 -14.89 1.69 -7.77
C ARG A 275 -13.42 1.33 -7.70
N PHE A 276 -12.72 1.45 -8.82
CA PHE A 276 -11.28 1.20 -8.86
C PHE A 276 -10.50 2.40 -8.30
N LEU A 277 -10.22 2.38 -7.01
CA LEU A 277 -9.38 3.40 -6.39
C LEU A 277 -7.91 3.08 -6.67
N ILE A 278 -7.33 3.79 -7.64
CA ILE A 278 -5.91 3.73 -8.00
C ILE A 278 -5.01 3.86 -6.76
N PRO A 279 -5.24 4.80 -5.81
CA PRO A 279 -4.30 5.02 -4.72
C PRO A 279 -4.08 3.82 -3.79
N PHE A 280 -5.12 3.04 -3.48
CA PHE A 280 -4.98 1.86 -2.63
C PHE A 280 -4.30 0.69 -3.33
N ASN A 281 -4.57 0.52 -4.64
CA ASN A 281 -3.89 -0.51 -5.43
C ASN A 281 -2.39 -0.20 -5.60
N VAL A 282 -2.04 1.07 -5.78
CA VAL A 282 -0.64 1.52 -5.81
C VAL A 282 0.01 1.34 -4.42
N LEU A 283 -0.74 1.59 -3.34
CA LEU A 283 -0.23 1.39 -1.98
C LEU A 283 0.14 -0.07 -1.71
N ASP A 284 -0.68 -1.03 -2.14
CA ASP A 284 -0.40 -2.46 -2.00
C ASP A 284 0.83 -2.89 -2.83
N LEU A 285 0.99 -2.30 -4.02
CA LEU A 285 2.15 -2.51 -4.88
C LEU A 285 3.44 -2.02 -4.23
N VAL A 286 3.42 -0.78 -3.72
CA VAL A 286 4.57 -0.17 -3.02
C VAL A 286 4.93 -1.00 -1.79
N TYR A 287 3.94 -1.47 -1.03
CA TYR A 287 4.19 -2.34 0.12
C TYR A 287 4.89 -3.66 -0.28
N GLY A 288 4.42 -4.32 -1.33
CA GLY A 288 5.08 -5.53 -1.86
C GLY A 288 6.54 -5.27 -2.29
N GLN A 289 6.82 -4.10 -2.87
CA GLN A 289 8.18 -3.67 -3.20
C GLN A 289 9.04 -3.48 -1.93
N THR A 290 8.50 -2.84 -0.88
CA THR A 290 9.24 -2.65 0.38
C THR A 290 9.61 -3.98 1.04
N VAL A 291 8.70 -4.96 1.08
CA VAL A 291 8.99 -6.32 1.58
C VAL A 291 10.04 -7.01 0.73
N SER A 292 9.99 -6.84 -0.60
CA SER A 292 10.97 -7.41 -1.51
C SER A 292 12.37 -6.81 -1.32
N TRP A 293 12.48 -5.49 -1.11
CA TRP A 293 13.74 -4.82 -0.80
C TRP A 293 14.33 -5.22 0.55
N MET A 294 13.50 -5.48 1.56
CA MET A 294 13.98 -6.01 2.84
C MET A 294 14.46 -7.46 2.70
N GLY A 295 13.76 -8.26 1.91
CA GLY A 295 14.05 -9.68 1.78
C GLY A 295 15.15 -10.04 0.77
N VAL A 296 15.50 -9.15 -0.18
CA VAL A 296 16.49 -9.44 -1.24
C VAL A 296 17.86 -9.79 -0.66
N TYR A 297 18.24 -9.20 0.48
CA TYR A 297 19.48 -9.51 1.15
C TYR A 297 19.55 -10.93 1.67
N TYR A 298 18.46 -11.39 2.27
CA TYR A 298 18.43 -12.70 2.90
C TYR A 298 18.10 -13.81 1.88
N CYS A 299 17.28 -13.50 0.87
CA CYS A 299 16.81 -14.43 -0.16
C CYS A 299 16.96 -13.81 -1.57
N PRO A 300 18.05 -14.11 -2.30
CA PRO A 300 18.32 -13.55 -3.62
C PRO A 300 17.33 -14.00 -4.71
N LEU A 301 16.53 -15.05 -4.44
CA LEU A 301 15.45 -15.50 -5.34
C LEU A 301 14.17 -14.65 -5.19
N LEU A 302 14.06 -13.85 -4.12
CA LEU A 302 12.86 -13.08 -3.82
C LEU A 302 12.51 -12.06 -4.92
N PRO A 303 13.47 -11.35 -5.56
CA PRO A 303 13.16 -10.49 -6.71
C PRO A 303 12.53 -11.24 -7.87
N LEU A 304 13.01 -12.45 -8.20
CA LEU A 304 12.41 -13.27 -9.27
C LEU A 304 10.95 -13.60 -8.94
N ILE A 305 10.69 -14.05 -7.71
CA ILE A 305 9.32 -14.33 -7.24
C ILE A 305 8.48 -13.04 -7.24
N GLY A 306 9.07 -11.92 -6.85
CA GLY A 306 8.47 -10.59 -6.96
C GLY A 306 8.05 -10.26 -8.40
N THR A 307 8.91 -10.51 -9.40
CA THR A 307 8.56 -10.25 -10.80
C THR A 307 7.39 -11.10 -11.28
N VAL A 308 7.37 -12.40 -10.96
CA VAL A 308 6.27 -13.29 -11.33
C VAL A 308 4.96 -12.86 -10.65
N THR A 309 5.00 -12.58 -9.34
CA THR A 309 3.82 -12.15 -8.58
C THR A 309 3.29 -10.80 -9.09
N LEU A 310 4.15 -9.88 -9.53
CA LEU A 310 3.76 -8.62 -10.16
C LEU A 310 3.06 -8.82 -11.51
N ILE A 311 3.58 -9.70 -12.38
CA ILE A 311 2.96 -10.03 -13.66
C ILE A 311 1.55 -10.61 -13.43
N VAL A 312 1.44 -11.59 -12.52
CA VAL A 312 0.14 -12.20 -12.21
C VAL A 312 -0.82 -11.18 -11.59
N THR A 313 -0.32 -10.34 -10.67
CA THR A 313 -1.12 -9.26 -10.07
C THR A 313 -1.65 -8.29 -11.12
N PHE A 314 -0.86 -7.95 -12.14
CA PHE A 314 -1.31 -7.09 -13.23
C PHE A 314 -2.51 -7.69 -13.96
N TYR A 315 -2.45 -8.97 -14.35
CA TYR A 315 -3.56 -9.64 -15.02
C TYR A 315 -4.80 -9.75 -14.13
N ILE A 316 -4.65 -10.11 -12.85
CA ILE A 316 -5.76 -10.17 -11.89
C ILE A 316 -6.44 -8.79 -11.78
N LYS A 317 -5.65 -7.72 -11.61
CA LYS A 317 -6.19 -6.36 -11.50
C LYS A 317 -6.85 -5.92 -12.81
N LYS A 318 -6.29 -6.25 -13.98
CA LYS A 318 -6.89 -5.97 -15.29
C LYS A 318 -8.28 -6.58 -15.41
N VAL A 319 -8.41 -7.89 -15.13
CA VAL A 319 -9.71 -8.58 -15.18
C VAL A 319 -10.68 -7.98 -14.17
N THR A 320 -10.24 -7.75 -12.94
CA THR A 320 -11.07 -7.14 -11.88
C THR A 320 -11.60 -5.76 -12.29
N VAL A 321 -10.78 -4.93 -12.94
CA VAL A 321 -11.19 -3.60 -13.41
C VAL A 321 -12.20 -3.68 -14.53
N LEU A 322 -11.96 -4.53 -15.53
CA LEU A 322 -12.82 -4.62 -16.70
C LEU A 322 -14.20 -5.22 -16.37
N TRP A 323 -14.25 -6.20 -15.46
CA TRP A 323 -15.47 -6.98 -15.22
C TRP A 323 -16.24 -6.51 -13.98
N CYS A 324 -15.54 -6.13 -12.90
CA CYS A 324 -16.20 -5.83 -11.62
C CYS A 324 -16.38 -4.34 -11.34
N CYS A 325 -15.55 -3.46 -11.94
CA CYS A 325 -15.56 -2.04 -11.63
C CYS A 325 -16.37 -1.24 -12.66
N ARG A 326 -17.14 -0.25 -12.19
CA ARG A 326 -17.67 0.79 -13.09
C ARG A 326 -16.61 1.86 -13.36
N PRO A 327 -16.60 2.46 -14.55
CA PRO A 327 -15.65 3.52 -14.87
C PRO A 327 -15.85 4.70 -13.92
N GLU A 328 -14.78 5.11 -13.23
CA GLU A 328 -14.83 6.25 -12.33
C GLU A 328 -14.98 7.53 -13.16
N GLN A 329 -16.16 8.14 -13.14
CA GLN A 329 -16.39 9.42 -13.83
C GLN A 329 -15.72 10.61 -13.13
N ARG A 330 -15.12 10.42 -11.96
CA ARG A 330 -14.33 11.46 -11.29
C ARG A 330 -12.85 11.16 -11.50
N MET A 331 -12.21 11.90 -12.40
CA MET A 331 -10.76 11.86 -12.52
C MET A 331 -10.15 12.41 -11.23
N PHE A 332 -9.40 11.56 -10.56
CA PHE A 332 -8.70 11.92 -9.34
C PHE A 332 -7.61 12.95 -9.65
N ARG A 333 -7.39 13.90 -8.73
CA ARG A 333 -6.28 14.86 -8.79
C ARG A 333 -4.98 14.10 -8.43
N ALA A 334 -4.50 13.29 -9.39
CA ALA A 334 -3.38 12.35 -9.24
C ALA A 334 -2.10 12.96 -8.68
N SER A 335 -1.94 14.28 -8.78
CA SER A 335 -0.72 14.96 -8.37
C SER A 335 -0.48 15.00 -6.86
N ASN A 336 -1.51 14.98 -6.00
CA ASN A 336 -1.26 15.14 -4.56
C ASN A 336 -0.88 13.81 -3.87
N SER A 337 -1.43 12.68 -4.31
CA SER A 337 -1.13 11.37 -3.72
C SER A 337 0.17 10.75 -4.24
N SER A 338 0.67 11.19 -5.40
CA SER A 338 1.94 10.69 -5.94
C SER A 338 3.10 10.93 -4.97
N VAL A 339 3.15 12.10 -4.33
CA VAL A 339 4.18 12.45 -3.34
C VAL A 339 4.17 11.49 -2.14
N LEU A 340 2.98 11.08 -1.68
CA LEU A 340 2.84 10.12 -0.57
C LEU A 340 3.42 8.75 -0.92
N PHE A 341 3.26 8.28 -2.16
CA PHE A 341 3.84 7.00 -2.59
C PHE A 341 5.36 7.04 -2.67
N HIS A 342 5.92 8.13 -3.21
CA HIS A 342 7.36 8.34 -3.24
C HIS A 342 7.96 8.41 -1.82
N PHE A 343 7.27 9.09 -0.90
CA PHE A 343 7.65 9.15 0.50
C PHE A 343 7.64 7.76 1.16
N MET A 344 6.61 6.94 0.92
CA MET A 344 6.54 5.57 1.42
C MET A 344 7.68 4.70 0.86
N LEU A 345 8.00 4.81 -0.43
CA LEU A 345 9.13 4.09 -1.03
C LEU A 345 10.45 4.46 -0.37
N LEU A 346 10.69 5.75 -0.14
CA LEU A 346 11.87 6.24 0.56
C LEU A 346 11.97 5.65 1.98
N LEU A 347 10.89 5.71 2.74
CA LEU A 347 10.86 5.17 4.11
C LEU A 347 11.05 3.65 4.12
N GLY A 348 10.47 2.92 3.17
CA GLY A 348 10.69 1.48 3.02
C GLY A 348 12.13 1.12 2.69
N LEU A 349 12.82 1.94 1.88
CA LEU A 349 14.23 1.75 1.56
C LEU A 349 15.15 2.06 2.75
N ILE A 350 14.84 3.09 3.53
CA ILE A 350 15.53 3.38 4.79
C ILE A 350 15.38 2.20 5.75
N MET A 351 14.16 1.67 5.91
CA MET A 351 13.92 0.49 6.74
C MET A 351 14.72 -0.73 6.26
N ALA A 352 14.81 -0.96 4.94
CA ALA A 352 15.64 -2.02 4.39
C ALA A 352 17.14 -1.81 4.67
N ALA A 353 17.64 -0.57 4.58
CA ALA A 353 19.02 -0.25 4.94
C ALA A 353 19.30 -0.47 6.44
N VAL A 354 18.38 -0.06 7.31
CA VAL A 354 18.47 -0.29 8.77
C VAL A 354 18.55 -1.78 9.08
N THR A 355 17.75 -2.62 8.43
CA THR A 355 17.80 -4.09 8.66
C THR A 355 19.13 -4.73 8.24
N LEU A 356 19.95 -4.05 7.43
CA LEU A 356 21.28 -4.54 7.02
C LEU A 356 22.40 -4.07 7.94
N GLY A 357 22.20 -2.94 8.64
CA GLY A 357 23.18 -2.39 9.57
C GLY A 357 23.21 -3.06 10.95
N PHE A 358 22.25 -3.94 11.25
CA PHE A 358 22.07 -4.66 12.52
C PHE A 358 21.97 -6.17 12.32
#